data_AF-A0A1R3GS86-F1
#
_entry.id   AF-A0A1R3GS86-F1
#
_cell.length_a   1.000
_cell.length_b   1.000
_cell.length_c   1.000
_cell.angle_alpha   90.00
_cell.angle_beta   90.00
_cell.angle_gamma   90.00
#
_symmetry.space_group_name_H-M   'P 1'
#
loop_
_entity.id
_entity.type
_entity.pdbx_description
1 polymer ?
#
loop_
_entity_poly.entity_id
_entity_poly.type
_entity_poly.pdbx_seq_one_letter_code
_entity_poly.pdbx_strand_id
1 'polypeptide(L)'
;MAGLDFEISVRRLILLWEAQGFVQPRGQEPLEDVAEDYLEELLGRSMVQIAAKKLNGKIKSIRVHDLLRELAIKKGKDDRFFDIIHGNVRDRFLTRPRMLSTSFGITPKTRSSSRIRSLLVFDNNEHRLKDFKKIKLLRVLDLVYSTLMLGNSFI
;
A
#
# COMPACT_ATOMS: atom_id res chain seq x y z
N MET A 1 -20.62 -3.15 14.67
CA MET A 1 -20.46 -2.15 13.59
C MET A 1 -19.42 -2.72 12.65
N ALA A 2 -19.83 -3.14 11.45
CA ALA A 2 -18.97 -3.83 10.49
C ALA A 2 -17.82 -2.91 10.05
N GLY A 3 -16.58 -3.29 10.37
CA GLY A 3 -15.40 -2.67 9.78
C GLY A 3 -15.47 -2.88 8.27
N LEU A 4 -15.19 -1.84 7.50
CA LEU A 4 -15.08 -1.95 6.05
C LEU A 4 -13.89 -2.88 5.74
N ASP A 5 -14.18 -4.13 5.41
CA ASP A 5 -13.20 -5.14 5.00
C ASP A 5 -12.62 -4.77 3.64
N PHE A 6 -11.57 -3.93 3.64
CA PHE A 6 -10.88 -3.53 2.43
C PHE A 6 -10.08 -4.70 1.85
N GLU A 7 -10.55 -5.22 0.72
CA GLU A 7 -9.83 -6.23 -0.06
C GLU A 7 -8.54 -5.66 -0.68
N ILE A 8 -7.48 -6.45 -0.59
CA ILE A 8 -6.17 -6.14 -1.17
C ILE A 8 -5.97 -7.04 -2.39
N SER A 9 -5.79 -6.44 -3.57
CA SER A 9 -5.42 -7.17 -4.79
C SER A 9 -4.05 -7.82 -4.62
N VAL A 10 -3.97 -9.14 -4.82
CA VAL A 10 -2.71 -9.90 -4.70
C VAL A 10 -1.68 -9.41 -5.71
N ARG A 11 -2.11 -9.16 -6.96
CA ARG A 11 -1.21 -8.63 -8.00
C ARG A 11 -0.57 -7.30 -7.57
N ARG A 12 -1.35 -6.40 -6.99
CA ARG A 12 -0.82 -5.11 -6.50
C ARG A 12 0.10 -5.30 -5.32
N LEU A 13 -0.23 -6.22 -4.40
CA LEU A 13 0.58 -6.51 -3.22
C LEU A 13 1.97 -7.02 -3.60
N ILE A 14 2.06 -7.96 -4.54
CA ILE A 14 3.32 -8.51 -5.04
C ILE A 14 4.20 -7.41 -5.64
N LEU A 15 3.65 -6.61 -6.56
CA LEU A 15 4.36 -5.47 -7.16
C LEU A 15 4.88 -4.48 -6.10
N LEU A 16 4.09 -4.22 -5.06
CA LEU A 16 4.49 -3.34 -3.96
C LEU A 16 5.59 -3.97 -3.08
N TRP A 17 5.58 -5.28 -2.85
CA TRP A 17 6.64 -5.95 -2.10
C TRP A 17 7.95 -5.98 -2.87
N GLU A 18 7.90 -6.26 -4.16
CA GLU A 18 9.07 -6.21 -5.04
C GLU A 18 9.66 -4.81 -5.10
N ALA A 19 8.83 -3.80 -5.39
CA ALA A 19 9.29 -2.42 -5.48
C ALA A 19 9.86 -1.88 -4.15
N GLN A 20 9.37 -2.38 -3.01
CA GLN A 20 9.90 -2.06 -1.69
C GLN A 20 11.16 -2.85 -1.33
N GLY A 21 11.51 -3.88 -2.11
CA GLY A 21 12.64 -4.78 -1.84
C GLY A 21 12.39 -5.72 -0.67
N PHE A 22 11.13 -6.06 -0.39
CA PHE A 22 10.78 -7.05 0.64
C PHE A 22 10.96 -8.49 0.15
N VAL A 23 10.82 -8.70 -1.16
CA VAL A 23 11.07 -10.00 -1.79
C VAL A 23 12.57 -10.18 -1.95
N GLN A 24 13.11 -11.27 -1.39
CA GLN A 24 14.53 -11.60 -1.50
C GLN A 24 14.72 -12.62 -2.64
N PRO A 25 15.67 -12.43 -3.56
CA PRO A 25 15.92 -13.38 -4.63
C PRO A 25 16.27 -14.77 -4.09
N ARG A 26 15.67 -15.83 -4.66
CA ARG A 26 15.97 -17.23 -4.37
C ARG A 26 16.58 -17.90 -5.60
N GLY A 27 17.89 -17.70 -5.80
CA GLY A 27 18.58 -18.23 -6.98
C GLY A 27 18.06 -17.60 -8.27
N GLN A 28 17.57 -18.44 -9.19
CA GLN A 28 17.02 -18.02 -10.49
C GLN A 28 15.48 -17.90 -10.47
N GLU A 29 14.85 -18.10 -9.33
CA GLU A 29 13.39 -18.02 -9.19
C GLU A 29 12.89 -16.59 -9.45
N PRO A 30 11.81 -16.41 -10.23
CA PRO A 30 11.16 -15.12 -10.41
C PRO A 30 10.73 -14.52 -9.07
N LEU A 31 10.92 -13.20 -8.89
CA LEU A 31 10.50 -12.52 -7.66
C LEU A 31 8.98 -12.63 -7.43
N GLU A 32 8.19 -12.70 -8.50
CA GLU A 32 6.74 -12.89 -8.41
C GLU A 32 6.40 -14.22 -7.72
N ASP A 33 7.10 -15.31 -8.06
CA ASP A 33 6.89 -16.63 -7.48
C ASP A 33 7.33 -16.65 -6.00
N VAL A 34 8.48 -16.06 -5.67
CA VAL A 34 8.93 -15.90 -4.27
C VAL A 34 7.92 -15.07 -3.45
N ALA A 35 7.28 -14.07 -4.06
CA ALA A 35 6.26 -13.27 -3.41
C ALA A 35 4.93 -14.02 -3.23
N GLU A 36 4.55 -14.87 -4.19
CA GLU A 36 3.41 -15.79 -4.05
C GLU A 36 3.66 -16.76 -2.87
N ASP A 37 4.86 -17.33 -2.73
CA ASP A 37 5.26 -18.16 -1.58
C ASP A 37 5.12 -17.43 -0.24
N TYR A 38 5.60 -16.19 -0.15
CA TYR A 38 5.45 -15.38 1.06
C TYR A 38 3.98 -15.16 1.42
N LEU A 39 3.12 -14.99 0.42
CA LEU A 39 1.68 -14.86 0.64
C LEU A 39 1.08 -16.18 1.15
N GLU A 40 1.49 -17.32 0.60
CA GLU A 40 1.06 -18.64 1.06
C GLU A 40 1.48 -18.90 2.51
N GLU A 41 2.68 -18.48 2.92
CA GLU A 41 3.11 -18.55 4.32
C GLU A 41 2.23 -17.69 5.24
N LEU A 42 1.88 -16.47 4.81
CA LEU A 42 0.97 -15.60 5.57
C LEU A 42 -0.42 -16.21 5.70
N LEU A 43 -0.91 -16.90 4.65
CA LEU A 43 -2.16 -17.64 4.68
C LEU A 43 -2.08 -18.83 5.63
N GLY A 44 -1.02 -19.63 5.54
CA GLY A 44 -0.79 -20.79 6.41
C GLY A 44 -0.69 -20.43 7.89
N ARG A 45 -0.22 -19.22 8.19
CA ARG A 45 -0.16 -18.65 9.55
C ARG A 45 -1.44 -17.92 9.97
N SER A 46 -2.49 -17.95 9.15
CA SER A 46 -3.74 -17.21 9.38
C SER A 46 -3.52 -15.71 9.61
N MET A 47 -2.52 -15.11 8.97
CA MET A 47 -2.27 -13.67 9.06
C MET A 47 -3.13 -12.86 8.09
N VAL A 48 -3.48 -13.50 6.97
CA VAL A 48 -4.38 -12.97 5.95
C VAL A 48 -5.39 -14.04 5.58
N GLN A 49 -6.50 -13.61 4.98
CA GLN A 49 -7.57 -14.49 4.53
C GLN A 49 -7.81 -14.28 3.05
N ILE A 50 -8.20 -15.34 2.34
CA ILE A 50 -8.62 -15.24 0.93
C ILE A 50 -9.96 -14.52 0.88
N ALA A 51 -10.01 -13.42 0.12
CA ALA A 51 -11.25 -12.68 -0.12
C ALA A 51 -11.92 -13.10 -1.43
N ALA A 52 -11.14 -13.31 -2.48
CA ALA A 52 -11.63 -13.82 -3.75
C ALA A 52 -10.56 -14.64 -4.47
N LYS A 53 -11.02 -15.58 -5.31
CA LYS A 53 -10.20 -16.34 -6.26
C LYS A 53 -10.61 -15.99 -7.69
N LYS A 54 -9.68 -16.15 -8.63
CA LYS A 54 -9.92 -16.08 -10.07
C LYS A 54 -10.58 -17.39 -10.54
N LEU A 55 -11.10 -17.40 -11.78
CA LEU A 55 -11.68 -18.60 -12.39
C LEU A 55 -10.68 -19.76 -12.50
N ASN A 56 -9.38 -19.45 -12.63
CA ASN A 56 -8.31 -20.45 -12.65
C ASN A 56 -7.84 -20.90 -11.25
N GLY A 57 -8.58 -20.58 -10.19
CA GLY A 57 -8.26 -20.99 -8.81
C GLY A 57 -7.19 -20.15 -8.10
N LYS A 58 -6.40 -19.35 -8.83
CA LYS A 58 -5.40 -18.44 -8.21
C LYS A 58 -6.08 -17.38 -7.33
N ILE A 59 -5.38 -16.95 -6.29
CA ILE A 59 -5.88 -15.92 -5.37
C ILE A 59 -5.97 -14.57 -6.09
N LYS A 60 -7.13 -13.93 -6.03
CA LYS A 60 -7.40 -12.62 -6.64
C LYS A 60 -7.16 -11.51 -5.62
N SER A 61 -7.75 -11.66 -4.45
CA SER A 61 -7.67 -10.69 -3.37
C SER A 61 -7.62 -11.37 -2.00
N ILE A 62 -7.05 -10.67 -1.03
CA ILE A 62 -6.95 -11.08 0.36
C ILE A 62 -7.47 -9.99 1.30
N ARG A 63 -7.68 -10.34 2.56
CA ARG A 63 -7.96 -9.41 3.67
C ARG A 63 -6.99 -9.69 4.82
N VAL A 64 -6.68 -8.66 5.59
CA VAL A 64 -5.92 -8.81 6.84
C VAL A 64 -6.92 -8.92 7.97
N HIS A 65 -6.71 -9.85 8.91
CA HIS A 65 -7.53 -9.94 10.11
C HIS A 65 -7.53 -8.63 10.91
N ASP A 66 -8.68 -8.21 11.44
CA ASP A 66 -8.81 -6.95 12.19
C ASP A 66 -7.80 -6.80 13.33
N LEU A 67 -7.60 -7.85 14.14
CA LEU A 67 -6.64 -7.83 15.24
C LEU A 67 -5.20 -7.60 14.76
N LEU A 68 -4.79 -8.27 13.67
CA LEU A 68 -3.45 -8.11 13.10
C LEU A 68 -3.29 -6.76 12.41
N ARG A 69 -4.36 -6.26 11.80
CA ARG A 69 -4.40 -4.92 11.22
C ARG A 69 -4.19 -3.87 12.31
N GLU A 70 -4.88 -3.97 13.44
CA GLU A 70 -4.71 -3.05 14.58
C GLU A 70 -3.29 -3.14 15.16
N LEU A 71 -2.77 -4.35 15.34
CA LEU A 71 -1.41 -4.58 15.81
C LEU A 71 -0.36 -3.95 14.86
N ALA A 72 -0.50 -4.18 13.55
CA ALA A 72 0.40 -3.66 12.54
C ALA A 72 0.35 -2.13 12.48
N ILE A 73 -0.84 -1.53 12.60
CA ILE A 73 -1.01 -0.07 12.66
C ILE A 73 -0.30 0.50 13.88
N LYS A 74 -0.48 -0.12 15.06
CA LYS A 74 0.18 0.31 16.29
C LYS A 74 1.70 0.24 16.15
N LYS A 75 2.22 -0.92 15.77
CA LYS A 75 3.66 -1.15 15.60
C LYS A 75 4.28 -0.20 14.57
N GLY A 76 3.61 0.01 13.43
CA GLY A 76 4.08 0.93 12.40
C GLY A 76 4.14 2.39 12.86
N LYS A 77 3.25 2.83 13.75
CA LYS A 77 3.33 4.16 14.36
C LYS A 77 4.50 4.26 15.35
N ASP A 78 4.67 3.26 16.21
CA ASP A 78 5.77 3.22 17.19
C ASP A 78 7.14 3.28 16.49
N ASP A 79 7.26 2.55 15.38
CA ASP A 79 8.49 2.51 14.57
C ASP A 79 8.63 3.73 13.63
N ARG A 80 7.64 4.64 13.60
CA ARG A 80 7.53 5.76 12.65
C ARG A 80 7.71 5.27 11.20
N PHE A 81 7.15 4.10 10.90
CA PHE A 81 7.25 3.46 9.61
C PHE A 81 6.44 4.23 8.56
N PHE A 82 5.22 4.65 8.91
CA PHE A 82 4.32 5.34 8.01
C PHE A 82 3.60 6.53 8.65
N ASP A 83 3.28 7.54 7.86
CA ASP A 83 2.24 8.52 8.19
C ASP A 83 1.07 8.43 7.21
N ILE A 84 -0.13 8.71 7.69
CA ILE A 84 -1.35 8.80 6.88
C ILE A 84 -1.92 10.22 6.98
N ILE A 85 -2.07 10.86 5.82
CA ILE A 85 -2.70 12.18 5.69
C ILE A 85 -4.10 12.01 5.11
N HIS A 86 -5.11 12.29 5.94
CA HIS A 86 -6.52 12.37 5.55
C HIS A 86 -7.05 13.79 5.80
N GLY A 87 -7.76 14.35 4.82
CA GLY A 87 -8.40 15.67 4.91
C GLY A 87 -7.47 16.88 4.70
N ASN A 88 -8.05 18.08 4.71
CA ASN A 88 -7.34 19.35 4.48
C ASN A 88 -6.67 19.86 5.77
N VAL A 89 -5.78 19.07 6.36
CA VAL A 89 -5.02 19.51 7.54
C VAL A 89 -3.67 20.01 7.08
N ARG A 90 -3.61 21.31 6.76
CA ARG A 90 -2.39 22.04 6.36
C ARG A 90 -1.25 21.97 7.40
N ASP A 91 -1.53 21.42 8.59
CA ASP A 91 -0.63 21.53 9.73
C ASP A 91 -0.30 20.22 10.49
N ARG A 92 -0.38 19.06 9.84
CA ARG A 92 0.21 17.85 10.44
C ARG A 92 1.74 17.89 10.32
N PHE A 93 2.41 17.75 11.45
CA PHE A 93 3.84 17.44 11.49
C PHE A 93 4.05 16.00 11.02
N LEU A 94 4.87 15.82 9.98
CA LEU A 94 5.29 14.49 9.55
C LEU A 94 6.30 13.94 10.56
N THR A 95 6.15 12.68 10.95
CA THR A 95 7.09 12.01 11.88
C THR A 95 8.41 11.60 11.20
N ARG A 96 8.66 12.12 9.99
CA ARG A 96 9.72 11.70 9.04
C ARG A 96 9.61 10.21 8.69
N PRO A 97 8.45 9.76 8.20
CA PRO A 97 8.19 8.35 7.97
C PRO A 97 8.98 7.83 6.76
N ARG A 98 9.13 6.50 6.69
CA ARG A 98 9.67 5.83 5.49
C ARG A 98 8.61 5.72 4.39
N MET A 99 7.35 5.51 4.77
CA MET A 99 6.20 5.44 3.86
C MET A 99 5.22 6.57 4.14
N LEU A 100 4.68 7.19 3.10
CA LEU A 100 3.64 8.20 3.23
C LEU A 100 2.41 7.78 2.43
N SER A 101 1.24 7.80 3.07
CA SER A 101 -0.04 7.66 2.40
C SER A 101 -0.80 9.00 2.44
N THR A 102 -1.31 9.46 1.30
CA THR A 102 -2.03 10.74 1.19
C THR A 102 -3.23 10.63 0.25
N SER A 103 -4.38 11.16 0.67
CA SER A 103 -5.57 11.30 -0.17
C SER A 103 -5.74 12.72 -0.75
N PHE A 104 -4.73 13.58 -0.60
CA PHE A 104 -4.79 15.00 -0.96
C PHE A 104 -3.49 15.46 -1.63
N GLY A 105 -2.80 14.57 -2.35
CA GLY A 105 -1.56 14.89 -3.06
C GLY A 105 -0.36 15.22 -2.16
N ILE A 106 0.70 15.75 -2.78
CA ILE A 106 2.03 16.00 -2.17
C ILE A 106 2.08 17.44 -1.63
N THR A 107 2.27 17.63 -0.33
CA THR A 107 2.39 18.97 0.28
C THR A 107 3.85 19.45 0.30
N PRO A 108 4.13 20.76 0.41
CA PRO A 108 5.51 21.26 0.49
C PRO A 108 6.34 20.62 1.62
N LYS A 109 5.70 20.23 2.74
CA LYS A 109 6.35 19.55 3.87
C LYS A 109 6.79 18.12 3.52
N THR A 110 6.10 17.42 2.60
CA THR A 110 6.52 16.09 2.13
C THR A 110 7.70 16.16 1.16
N ARG A 111 7.83 17.28 0.42
CA ARG A 111 8.93 17.55 -0.53
C ARG A 111 10.30 17.67 0.13
N SER A 112 10.35 18.09 1.40
CA SER A 112 11.60 18.30 2.17
C SER A 112 12.01 17.08 3.01
N SER A 113 11.24 16.00 3.00
CA SER A 113 11.56 14.81 3.80
C SER A 113 12.64 13.97 3.13
N SER A 114 13.82 13.91 3.75
CA SER A 114 14.95 13.09 3.30
C SER A 114 14.80 11.60 3.61
N ARG A 115 13.63 11.11 4.03
CA ARG A 115 13.44 9.70 4.46
C ARG A 115 12.32 8.96 3.75
N ILE A 116 11.44 9.65 3.04
CA ILE A 116 10.32 9.01 2.33
C ILE A 116 10.87 8.20 1.16
N ARG A 117 10.58 6.90 1.16
CA ARG A 117 10.92 5.96 0.09
C ARG A 117 9.71 5.39 -0.62
N SER A 118 8.55 5.40 0.03
CA SER A 118 7.29 4.92 -0.54
C SER A 118 6.22 5.99 -0.41
N LEU A 119 5.53 6.32 -1.50
CA LEU A 119 4.43 7.26 -1.54
C LEU A 119 3.20 6.59 -2.16
N LEU A 120 2.14 6.48 -1.37
CA LEU A 120 0.84 5.99 -1.81
C LEU A 120 -0.10 7.19 -1.92
N VAL A 121 -0.58 7.46 -3.13
CA VAL A 121 -1.50 8.58 -3.40
C VAL A 121 -2.87 8.04 -3.78
N PHE A 122 -3.87 8.45 -3.00
CA PHE A 122 -5.29 8.13 -3.16
C PHE A 122 -6.07 9.43 -3.45
N ASP A 123 -5.57 10.26 -4.37
CA ASP A 123 -6.16 11.54 -4.80
C ASP A 123 -6.45 11.48 -6.29
N ASN A 124 -7.64 11.93 -6.69
CA ASN A 124 -8.11 11.95 -8.09
C ASN A 124 -7.52 13.13 -8.89
N ASN A 125 -6.76 14.04 -8.26
CA ASN A 125 -6.25 15.25 -8.90
C ASN A 125 -4.81 15.08 -9.41
N GLU A 126 -4.67 14.70 -10.67
CA GLU A 126 -3.38 14.49 -11.36
C GLU A 126 -2.43 15.70 -11.28
N HIS A 127 -2.98 16.92 -11.25
CA HIS A 127 -2.21 18.15 -11.19
C HIS A 127 -1.32 18.25 -9.94
N ARG A 128 -1.63 17.50 -8.87
CA ARG A 128 -0.90 17.51 -7.60
C ARG A 128 0.21 16.45 -7.52
N LEU A 129 0.35 15.64 -8.57
CA LEU A 129 1.33 14.56 -8.65
C LEU A 129 2.69 15.06 -9.18
N LYS A 130 2.76 16.19 -9.90
CA LYS A 130 4.02 16.67 -10.52
C LYS A 130 5.18 16.90 -9.55
N ASP A 131 4.90 16.98 -8.25
CA ASP A 131 5.88 17.28 -7.22
C ASP A 131 6.61 16.05 -6.63
N PHE A 132 6.28 14.80 -6.99
CA PHE A 132 7.01 13.63 -6.46
C PHE A 132 8.49 13.62 -6.87
N LYS A 133 8.82 14.23 -8.01
CA LYS A 133 10.21 14.35 -8.51
C LYS A 133 11.14 15.06 -7.53
N LYS A 134 10.60 15.82 -6.57
CA LYS A 134 11.37 16.52 -5.54
C LYS A 134 11.76 15.61 -4.36
N ILE A 135 11.18 14.42 -4.25
CA ILE A 135 11.46 13.44 -3.20
C ILE A 135 12.63 12.55 -3.66
N LYS A 136 13.85 12.92 -3.27
CA LYS A 136 15.09 12.30 -3.79
C LYS A 136 15.26 10.80 -3.48
N LEU A 137 14.65 10.30 -2.40
CA LEU A 137 14.78 8.90 -1.98
C LEU A 137 13.57 8.03 -2.35
N LEU A 138 12.63 8.56 -3.13
CA LEU A 138 11.44 7.83 -3.54
C LEU A 138 11.83 6.65 -4.44
N ARG A 139 11.39 5.46 -4.05
CA ARG A 139 11.55 4.20 -4.80
C ARG A 139 10.22 3.66 -5.28
N VAL A 140 9.17 3.83 -4.46
CA VAL A 140 7.83 3.32 -4.74
C VAL A 140 6.86 4.47 -4.83
N LEU A 141 6.21 4.61 -5.98
CA LEU A 141 5.09 5.51 -6.19
C LEU A 141 3.88 4.67 -6.60
N ASP A 142 2.85 4.69 -5.77
CA ASP A 142 1.59 4.05 -6.07
C ASP A 142 0.53 5.14 -6.26
N LEU A 143 -0.03 5.22 -7.46
CA LEU A 143 -1.07 6.16 -7.84
C LEU A 143 -2.36 5.37 -7.99
N VAL A 144 -3.15 5.33 -6.93
CA VAL A 144 -4.40 4.56 -6.94
C VAL A 144 -5.49 5.42 -7.57
N TYR A 145 -5.77 5.16 -8.85
CA TYR A 145 -7.02 5.56 -9.48
C TYR A 145 -8.16 4.64 -9.02
N SER A 146 -9.33 5.26 -8.92
CA SER A 146 -10.65 4.67 -8.89
C SER A 146 -10.90 3.67 -10.04
N THR A 147 -10.45 2.43 -9.90
CA THR A 147 -11.02 1.29 -10.65
C THR A 147 -12.12 0.56 -9.85
N LEU A 148 -12.44 1.05 -8.65
CA LEU A 148 -13.56 0.54 -7.83
C LEU A 148 -14.81 1.45 -7.85
N MET A 149 -14.85 2.49 -8.68
CA MET A 149 -16.06 3.33 -8.89
C MET A 149 -16.54 3.36 -10.36
N LEU A 150 -16.04 2.46 -11.22
CA LEU A 150 -16.67 2.14 -12.52
C LEU A 150 -17.28 0.73 -12.52
N GLY A 151 -17.56 0.18 -11.35
CA GLY A 151 -18.48 -0.94 -11.17
C GLY A 151 -19.78 -0.39 -10.61
N ASN A 152 -20.58 0.26 -11.44
CA ASN A 152 -22.03 0.52 -11.31
C ASN A 152 -22.42 1.71 -12.20
N SER A 153 -22.43 1.51 -13.52
CA SER A 153 -23.25 2.30 -14.43
C SER A 153 -23.57 1.44 -15.63
N PHE A 154 -24.87 1.20 -15.80
CA PHE A 154 -25.57 0.51 -16.90
C PHE A 154 -25.67 -1.03 -16.82
N ILE A 155 -26.83 -1.43 -16.29
CA ILE A 155 -27.70 -2.45 -16.93
C ILE A 155 -27.90 -2.06 -18.39
#